data_AF-A3EXW1-F1
#
_entry.id   AF-A3EXW1-F1
#
_cell.length_a   1.000
_cell.length_b   1.000
_cell.length_c   1.000
_cell.angle_alpha   90.00
_cell.angle_beta   90.00
_cell.angle_gamma   90.00
#
_symmetry.space_group_name_H-M   'P 1'
#
loop_
_entity.id
_entity.type
_entity.pdbx_description
1 polymer ?
#
loop_
_entity_poly.entity_id
_entity_poly.type
_entity_poly.pdbx_seq_one_letter_code
_entity_poly.pdbx_strand_id
1 'polypeptide(L)'
;DDHANILKKDNKQPGLCRPDIVHQCLLMLLDSPLNRAGLLQVFVHTEKNVLIEISPQTRIPRTFKRFAGLMVQLLHKFSVRASETSIKLLKVIRNPIQDHLPVGCRKLSTSYSSDKFINPRDLVPENEPIVIVIGAMAHGQVKVDYTEETISISNYPLSAALACTKLCSAFEEKWNVI
;
A
#
# COMPACT_ATOMS: atom_id res chain seq x y z
N ASP A 1 20.42 5.32 -0.57
CA ASP A 1 21.47 6.32 -0.31
C ASP A 1 22.37 5.92 0.86
N ASP A 2 21.84 5.81 2.07
CA ASP A 2 22.66 5.56 3.28
C ASP A 2 23.40 4.20 3.34
N HIS A 3 22.92 3.18 2.63
CA HIS A 3 23.37 1.79 2.80
C HIS A 3 24.04 1.18 1.55
N ALA A 4 24.43 1.99 0.56
CA ALA A 4 24.89 1.49 -0.73
C ALA A 4 26.06 0.50 -0.63
N ASN A 5 27.04 0.77 0.24
CA ASN A 5 28.21 -0.11 0.42
C ASN A 5 27.84 -1.44 1.07
N ILE A 6 26.94 -1.44 2.05
CA ILE A 6 26.47 -2.67 2.73
C ILE A 6 25.68 -3.52 1.74
N LEU A 7 24.78 -2.91 0.99
CA LEU A 7 23.97 -3.60 -0.01
C LEU A 7 24.83 -4.26 -1.09
N LYS A 8 25.89 -3.58 -1.56
CA LYS A 8 26.85 -4.16 -2.51
C LYS A 8 27.59 -5.37 -1.93
N LYS A 9 27.97 -5.33 -0.64
CA LYS A 9 28.60 -6.48 0.04
C LYS A 9 27.67 -7.69 0.12
N ASP A 10 26.38 -7.43 0.30
CA ASP A 10 25.34 -8.48 0.35
C ASP A 10 24.84 -8.91 -1.05
N ASN A 11 25.54 -8.54 -2.13
CA ASN A 11 25.14 -8.79 -3.52
C ASN A 11 23.74 -8.26 -3.88
N LYS A 12 23.31 -7.17 -3.22
CA LYS A 12 22.03 -6.50 -3.50
C LYS A 12 22.25 -5.23 -4.29
N GLN A 13 21.36 -4.97 -5.24
CA GLN A 13 21.36 -3.73 -6.00
C GLN A 13 20.80 -2.58 -5.14
N PRO A 14 21.57 -1.52 -4.84
CA PRO A 14 21.09 -0.43 -4.01
C PRO A 14 19.85 0.28 -4.57
N GLY A 15 19.69 0.32 -5.89
CA GLY A 15 18.54 0.94 -6.56
C GLY A 15 17.20 0.25 -6.32
N LEU A 16 17.20 -1.01 -5.87
CA LEU A 16 15.97 -1.75 -5.55
C LEU A 16 15.48 -1.45 -4.12
N CYS A 17 16.35 -0.98 -3.23
CA CYS A 17 15.99 -0.64 -1.86
C CYS A 17 15.38 0.76 -1.78
N ARG A 18 14.08 0.87 -2.13
CA ARG A 18 13.32 2.12 -2.22
C ARG A 18 12.14 2.21 -1.23
N PRO A 19 12.40 2.21 0.10
CA PRO A 19 11.36 2.35 1.12
C PRO A 19 10.65 3.72 1.09
N ASP A 20 11.20 4.71 0.39
CA ASP A 20 10.58 6.00 0.15
C ASP A 20 9.29 5.89 -0.69
N ILE A 21 9.20 4.89 -1.58
CA ILE A 21 8.00 4.66 -2.40
C ILE A 21 6.81 4.30 -1.51
N VAL A 22 6.97 3.30 -0.64
CA VAL A 22 5.90 2.92 0.30
C VAL A 22 5.59 4.06 1.27
N HIS A 23 6.60 4.82 1.72
CA HIS A 23 6.39 5.99 2.57
C HIS A 23 5.44 7.00 1.92
N GLN A 24 5.70 7.39 0.67
CA GLN A 24 4.85 8.31 -0.08
C GLN A 24 3.45 7.73 -0.32
N CYS A 25 3.33 6.44 -0.65
CA CYS A 25 2.03 5.79 -0.82
C CYS A 25 1.19 5.86 0.46
N LEU A 26 1.79 5.54 1.61
CA LEU A 26 1.11 5.58 2.90
C LEU A 26 0.69 6.99 3.30
N LEU A 27 1.48 8.01 2.95
CA LEU A 27 1.09 9.40 3.14
C LEU A 27 -0.16 9.75 2.32
N MET A 28 -0.21 9.35 1.05
CA MET A 28 -1.37 9.63 0.18
C MET A 28 -2.62 8.85 0.63
N LEU A 29 -2.46 7.57 0.96
CA LEU A 29 -3.56 6.71 1.38
C LEU A 29 -4.17 7.17 2.71
N LEU A 30 -3.35 7.42 3.74
CA LEU A 30 -3.88 7.70 5.08
C LEU A 30 -4.31 9.16 5.28
N ASP A 31 -3.87 10.08 4.43
CA ASP A 31 -4.38 11.45 4.42
C ASP A 31 -5.72 11.61 3.69
N SER A 32 -6.07 10.65 2.84
CA SER A 32 -7.25 10.70 1.97
C SER A 32 -8.55 10.92 2.77
N PRO A 33 -9.50 11.71 2.26
CA PRO A 33 -10.88 11.73 2.77
C PRO A 33 -11.46 10.32 2.91
N LEU A 34 -11.15 9.41 1.99
CA LEU A 34 -11.59 8.01 2.04
C LEU A 34 -11.17 7.30 3.33
N ASN A 35 -9.92 7.48 3.77
CA ASN A 35 -9.44 6.92 5.04
C ASN A 35 -10.14 7.56 6.25
N ARG A 36 -10.35 8.88 6.21
CA ARG A 36 -11.04 9.62 7.29
C ARG A 36 -12.51 9.25 7.41
N ALA A 37 -13.15 8.86 6.31
CA ALA A 37 -14.50 8.33 6.27
C ALA A 37 -14.59 6.88 6.80
N GLY A 38 -13.47 6.23 7.11
CA GLY A 38 -13.44 4.83 7.56
C GLY A 38 -13.65 3.80 6.45
N LEU A 39 -13.47 4.21 5.19
CA LEU A 39 -13.74 3.40 3.99
C LEU A 39 -12.44 2.84 3.36
N LEU A 40 -11.31 2.94 4.06
CA LEU A 40 -10.01 2.45 3.59
C LEU A 40 -9.33 1.59 4.65
N GLN A 41 -8.86 0.41 4.23
CA GLN A 41 -7.96 -0.44 5.01
C GLN A 41 -6.68 -0.67 4.19
N VAL A 42 -5.52 -0.48 4.83
CA VAL A 42 -4.22 -0.57 4.15
C VAL A 42 -3.42 -1.75 4.69
N PHE A 43 -2.87 -2.53 3.78
CA PHE A 43 -1.89 -3.59 4.06
C PHE A 43 -0.60 -3.32 3.29
N VAL A 44 0.53 -3.70 3.87
CA VAL A 44 1.84 -3.68 3.21
C VAL A 44 2.42 -5.08 3.21
N HIS A 45 2.64 -5.62 2.02
CA HIS A 45 3.36 -6.89 1.83
C HIS A 45 4.76 -6.60 1.31
N THR A 46 5.77 -6.98 2.10
CA THR A 46 7.17 -6.69 1.79
C THR A 46 7.79 -7.78 0.92
N GLU A 47 8.89 -7.45 0.23
CA GLU A 47 9.70 -8.41 -0.56
C GLU A 47 10.18 -9.61 0.28
N LYS A 48 10.38 -9.43 1.59
CA LYS A 48 10.77 -10.50 2.53
C LYS A 48 9.57 -11.27 3.10
N ASN A 49 8.42 -11.23 2.42
CA ASN A 49 7.20 -11.93 2.80
C ASN A 49 6.66 -11.56 4.20
N VAL A 50 6.95 -10.36 4.69
CA VAL A 50 6.32 -9.82 5.91
C VAL A 50 5.04 -9.09 5.53
N LEU A 51 3.92 -9.46 6.14
CA LEU A 51 2.63 -8.81 5.96
C LEU A 51 2.33 -7.88 7.15
N ILE A 52 2.01 -6.63 6.85
CA ILE A 52 1.77 -5.57 7.82
C ILE A 52 0.36 -5.04 7.62
N GLU A 53 -0.42 -5.05 8.69
CA GLU A 53 -1.70 -4.37 8.81
C GLU A 53 -1.48 -2.96 9.39
N ILE A 54 -2.10 -1.96 8.76
CA ILE A 54 -2.02 -0.56 9.19
C ILE A 54 -3.40 -0.11 9.63
N SER A 55 -3.53 0.33 10.88
CA SER A 55 -4.77 0.90 11.39
C SER A 55 -5.09 2.21 10.67
N PRO A 56 -6.36 2.47 10.30
CA PRO A 56 -6.79 3.75 9.71
C PRO A 56 -6.47 4.99 10.57
N GLN A 57 -6.32 4.80 11.90
CA GLN A 57 -5.94 5.84 12.85
C GLN A 57 -4.44 6.21 12.83
N THR A 58 -3.64 5.48 12.05
CA THR A 58 -2.18 5.66 12.03
C THR A 58 -1.81 6.96 11.35
N ARG A 59 -1.14 7.86 12.08
CA ARG A 59 -0.50 9.04 11.50
C ARG A 59 0.93 8.73 11.07
N ILE A 60 1.16 8.59 9.77
CA ILE A 60 2.49 8.29 9.23
C ILE A 60 3.41 9.51 9.37
N PRO A 61 4.64 9.34 9.88
CA PRO A 61 5.60 10.44 9.98
C PRO A 61 5.89 11.06 8.61
N ARG A 62 5.82 12.39 8.49
CA ARG A 62 6.07 13.11 7.23
C ARG A 62 7.52 13.08 6.78
N THR A 63 8.45 13.01 7.72
CA THR A 63 9.88 12.93 7.39
C THR A 63 10.30 11.47 7.24
N PHE A 64 11.00 11.18 6.15
CA PHE A 64 11.44 9.82 5.83
C PHE A 64 12.27 9.18 6.95
N LYS A 65 13.18 9.94 7.59
CA LYS A 65 14.01 9.44 8.69
C LYS A 65 13.20 8.94 9.89
N ARG A 66 12.09 9.62 10.23
CA ARG A 66 11.18 9.17 11.31
C ARG A 66 10.37 7.95 10.88
N PHE A 67 9.91 7.92 9.64
CA PHE A 67 9.23 6.76 9.07
C PHE A 67 10.13 5.52 9.07
N ALA A 68 11.40 5.65 8.67
CA ALA A 68 12.37 4.56 8.70
C ALA A 68 12.56 4.01 10.13
N GLY A 69 12.71 4.89 11.13
CA GLY A 69 12.78 4.48 12.53
C GLY A 69 11.53 3.73 13.02
N LEU A 70 10.35 4.20 12.61
CA LEU A 70 9.07 3.54 12.90
C LEU A 70 9.00 2.13 12.28
N MET A 71 9.44 1.97 11.04
CA MET A 71 9.47 0.66 10.37
C MET A 71 10.49 -0.29 11.03
N VAL A 72 11.65 0.20 11.46
CA VAL A 72 12.62 -0.60 12.23
C VAL A 72 11.99 -1.08 13.54
N GLN A 73 11.30 -0.20 14.28
CA GLN A 73 10.61 -0.57 15.51
C GLN A 73 9.52 -1.63 15.24
N LEU A 74 8.72 -1.45 14.19
CA LEU A 74 7.67 -2.38 13.80
C LEU A 74 8.24 -3.77 13.48
N LEU A 75 9.30 -3.85 12.68
CA LEU A 75 9.90 -5.12 12.28
C LEU A 75 10.60 -5.83 13.45
N HIS A 76 11.10 -5.09 14.44
CA HIS A 76 11.74 -5.67 15.63
C HIS A 76 10.74 -6.09 16.72
N LYS A 77 9.65 -5.34 16.91
CA LYS A 77 8.64 -5.59 17.97
C LYS A 77 7.36 -6.25 17.46
N PHE A 78 7.23 -6.48 16.16
CA PHE A 78 6.05 -6.99 15.45
C PHE A 78 4.77 -6.14 15.61
N SER A 79 4.79 -5.06 16.38
CA SER A 79 3.69 -4.11 16.49
C SER A 79 4.17 -2.76 17.02
N VAL A 80 3.45 -1.71 16.67
CA VAL A 80 3.59 -0.36 17.25
C VAL A 80 2.24 0.05 17.80
N ARG A 81 2.22 0.53 19.04
CA ARG A 81 1.02 1.01 19.73
C ARG A 81 1.00 2.52 19.79
N ALA A 82 -0.18 3.10 19.95
CA ALA A 82 -0.30 4.51 20.28
C ALA A 82 0.37 4.78 21.64
N SER A 83 0.89 6.00 21.83
CA SER A 83 1.54 6.37 23.09
C SER A 83 0.53 6.50 24.24
N GLU A 84 -0.67 6.97 23.93
CA GLU A 84 -1.73 7.28 24.90
C GLU A 84 -2.74 6.15 25.09
N THR A 85 -2.85 5.25 24.09
CA THR A 85 -3.82 4.14 24.11
C THR A 85 -3.12 2.81 23.85
N SER A 86 -3.72 1.71 24.31
CA SER A 86 -3.17 0.36 24.06
C SER A 86 -3.43 -0.14 22.63
N ILE A 87 -4.02 0.67 21.76
CA ILE A 87 -4.39 0.31 20.39
C ILE A 87 -3.12 0.08 19.56
N LYS A 88 -3.11 -1.02 18.79
CA LYS A 88 -2.02 -1.30 17.83
C LYS A 88 -2.30 -0.51 16.55
N LEU A 89 -1.40 0.41 16.23
CA LEU A 89 -1.46 1.22 15.00
C LEU A 89 -0.87 0.45 13.81
N LEU A 90 0.23 -0.27 14.05
CA LEU A 90 0.89 -1.10 13.05
C LEU A 90 1.08 -2.49 13.63
N LYS A 91 0.84 -3.53 12.85
CA LYS A 91 0.98 -4.92 13.31
C LYS A 91 1.46 -5.82 12.18
N VAL A 92 2.47 -6.64 12.47
CA VAL A 92 2.84 -7.77 11.61
C VAL A 92 1.80 -8.88 11.80
N ILE A 93 1.21 -9.33 10.70
CA ILE A 93 0.18 -10.37 10.68
C ILE A 93 0.68 -11.58 9.88
N ARG A 94 -0.01 -12.71 10.02
CA ARG A 94 0.36 -13.95 9.32
C ARG A 94 -0.08 -13.90 7.86
N ASN A 95 0.73 -14.45 6.98
CA ASN A 95 0.31 -14.77 5.62
C ASN A 95 -0.63 -15.98 5.61
N PRO A 96 -1.45 -16.17 4.56
CA PRO A 96 -1.61 -15.30 3.37
C PRO A 96 -2.50 -14.07 3.61
N ILE A 97 -2.44 -13.06 2.74
CA ILE A 97 -3.29 -11.85 2.87
C ILE A 97 -4.78 -12.19 2.73
N GLN A 98 -5.10 -13.20 1.93
CA GLN A 98 -6.46 -13.69 1.67
C GLN A 98 -7.26 -13.98 2.95
N ASP A 99 -6.59 -14.41 4.02
CA ASP A 99 -7.22 -14.72 5.32
C ASP A 99 -7.73 -13.46 6.05
N HIS A 100 -7.27 -12.27 5.65
CA HIS A 100 -7.61 -10.99 6.28
C HIS A 100 -8.51 -10.13 5.40
N LEU A 101 -8.89 -10.62 4.22
CA LEU A 101 -9.75 -9.91 3.28
C LEU A 101 -11.22 -10.32 3.47
N PRO A 102 -12.19 -9.43 3.20
CA PRO A 102 -13.60 -9.78 3.22
C PRO A 102 -13.94 -10.90 2.21
N VAL A 103 -14.95 -11.70 2.53
CA VAL A 103 -15.48 -12.75 1.64
C VAL A 103 -16.15 -12.10 0.42
N GLY A 104 -16.00 -12.71 -0.76
CA GLY A 104 -16.59 -12.20 -2.01
C GLY A 104 -15.92 -10.93 -2.56
N CYS A 105 -14.80 -10.49 -1.97
CA CYS A 105 -14.09 -9.30 -2.40
C CYS A 105 -13.30 -9.55 -3.70
N ARG A 106 -13.58 -8.74 -4.73
CA ARG A 106 -12.84 -8.74 -6.01
C ARG A 106 -11.40 -8.25 -5.78
N LYS A 107 -10.41 -8.95 -6.33
CA LYS A 107 -8.98 -8.60 -6.16
C LYS A 107 -8.33 -8.26 -7.50
N LEU A 108 -7.87 -7.02 -7.64
CA LEU A 108 -7.26 -6.49 -8.87
C LEU A 108 -5.80 -6.12 -8.62
N SER A 109 -4.91 -6.46 -9.55
CA SER A 109 -3.55 -5.90 -9.59
C SER A 109 -3.50 -4.72 -10.56
N THR A 110 -2.66 -3.73 -10.25
CA THR A 110 -2.41 -2.59 -11.14
C THR A 110 -1.08 -2.75 -11.88
N SER A 111 -1.09 -2.50 -13.18
CA SER A 111 0.11 -2.50 -14.01
C SER A 111 -0.08 -1.59 -15.21
N TYR A 112 0.94 -0.75 -15.49
CA TYR A 112 0.98 0.08 -16.69
C TYR A 112 0.94 -0.75 -17.98
N SER A 113 1.56 -1.93 -18.00
CA SER A 113 1.66 -2.80 -19.17
C SER A 113 0.42 -3.69 -19.38
N SER A 114 -0.69 -3.43 -18.69
CA SER A 114 -1.94 -4.15 -18.92
C SER A 114 -2.70 -3.54 -20.10
N ASP A 115 -3.19 -4.38 -21.00
CA ASP A 115 -4.06 -3.97 -22.12
C ASP A 115 -5.48 -3.61 -21.66
N LYS A 116 -5.86 -3.98 -20.42
CA LYS A 116 -7.17 -3.66 -19.86
C LYS A 116 -7.16 -2.28 -19.20
N PHE A 117 -7.41 -1.26 -20.02
CA PHE A 117 -7.55 0.12 -19.55
C PHE A 117 -8.91 0.35 -18.90
N ILE A 118 -8.93 0.88 -17.68
CA ILE A 118 -10.17 1.16 -16.95
C ILE A 118 -10.06 2.54 -16.29
N ASN A 119 -11.13 3.33 -16.40
CA ASN A 119 -11.25 4.56 -15.62
C ASN A 119 -11.44 4.17 -14.14
N PRO A 120 -10.62 4.69 -13.20
CA PRO A 120 -10.76 4.40 -11.78
C PRO A 120 -12.19 4.51 -11.23
N ARG A 121 -13.02 5.41 -11.77
CA ARG A 121 -14.42 5.58 -11.34
C ARG A 121 -15.31 4.38 -11.68
N ASP A 122 -14.96 3.62 -12.71
CA ASP A 122 -15.68 2.42 -13.15
C ASP A 122 -15.26 1.17 -12.37
N LEU A 123 -14.21 1.27 -11.54
CA LEU A 123 -13.79 0.21 -10.63
C LEU A 123 -14.61 0.19 -9.34
N VAL A 124 -15.26 1.31 -9.00
CA VAL A 124 -15.89 1.50 -7.69
C VAL A 124 -17.18 0.67 -7.61
N PRO A 125 -17.22 -0.38 -6.77
CA PRO A 125 -18.44 -1.15 -6.57
C PRO A 125 -19.48 -0.34 -5.79
N GLU A 126 -20.76 -0.69 -5.96
CA GLU A 126 -21.85 -0.02 -5.26
C GLU A 126 -21.89 -0.38 -3.77
N ASN A 127 -21.84 -1.67 -3.43
CA ASN A 127 -22.02 -2.17 -2.05
C ASN A 127 -21.07 -3.31 -1.66
N GLU A 128 -20.03 -3.57 -2.46
CA GLU A 128 -19.09 -4.68 -2.23
C GLU A 128 -17.69 -4.15 -1.91
N PRO A 129 -16.90 -4.87 -1.09
CA PRO A 129 -15.49 -4.54 -0.92
C PRO A 129 -14.69 -4.89 -2.18
N ILE A 130 -13.61 -4.14 -2.40
CA ILE A 130 -12.67 -4.38 -3.49
C ILE A 130 -11.23 -4.23 -2.98
N VAL A 131 -10.35 -5.11 -3.44
CA VAL A 131 -8.91 -5.09 -3.13
C VAL A 131 -8.15 -4.65 -4.36
N ILE A 132 -7.34 -3.62 -4.21
CA ILE A 132 -6.47 -3.11 -5.27
C ILE A 132 -5.01 -3.24 -4.84
N VAL A 133 -4.25 -4.03 -5.58
CA VAL A 133 -2.83 -4.28 -5.33
C VAL A 133 -1.99 -3.31 -6.16
N ILE A 134 -1.18 -2.51 -5.47
CA ILE A 134 -0.31 -1.50 -6.05
C ILE A 134 1.15 -1.88 -5.77
N GLY A 135 1.97 -1.88 -6.82
CA GLY A 135 3.40 -2.19 -6.70
C GLY A 135 4.19 -1.06 -6.06
N ALA A 136 4.54 -1.19 -4.78
CA ALA A 136 5.42 -0.25 -4.08
C ALA A 136 6.91 -0.61 -4.28
N MET A 137 7.35 -0.69 -5.54
CA MET A 137 8.69 -1.14 -5.94
C MET A 137 9.36 -0.15 -6.90
N ALA A 138 10.70 -0.15 -6.93
CA ALA A 138 11.49 0.71 -7.81
C ALA A 138 11.26 0.37 -9.30
N HIS A 139 11.33 -0.94 -9.59
CA HIS A 139 11.13 -1.52 -10.90
C HIS A 139 10.47 -2.89 -10.73
N GLY A 140 9.69 -3.31 -11.73
CA GLY A 140 9.03 -4.60 -11.73
C GLY A 140 7.52 -4.48 -11.97
N GLN A 141 6.84 -5.61 -11.81
CA GLN A 141 5.40 -5.74 -11.97
C GLN A 141 4.85 -6.48 -10.76
N VAL A 142 3.64 -6.10 -10.33
CA VAL A 142 2.91 -6.85 -9.31
C VAL A 142 2.66 -8.27 -9.85
N LYS A 143 3.19 -9.27 -9.14
CA LYS A 143 2.96 -10.69 -9.42
C LYS A 143 2.50 -11.36 -8.14
N VAL A 144 1.20 -11.55 -8.02
CA VAL A 144 0.57 -12.20 -6.87
C VAL A 144 -0.43 -13.23 -7.39
N ASP A 145 -0.64 -14.30 -6.62
CA ASP A 145 -1.46 -15.46 -7.00
C ASP A 145 -2.95 -15.31 -6.64
N TYR A 146 -3.30 -14.22 -5.96
CA TYR A 146 -4.66 -13.99 -5.46
C TYR A 146 -5.46 -12.93 -6.22
N THR A 147 -4.86 -12.27 -7.22
CA THR A 147 -5.59 -11.30 -8.05
C THR A 147 -6.26 -12.01 -9.22
N GLU A 148 -7.48 -11.59 -9.52
CA GLU A 148 -8.31 -12.14 -10.61
C GLU A 148 -7.87 -11.57 -11.97
N GLU A 149 -7.48 -10.30 -11.98
CA GLU A 149 -7.05 -9.62 -13.20
C GLU A 149 -6.06 -8.49 -12.91
N THR A 150 -5.32 -8.11 -13.96
CA THR A 150 -4.43 -6.95 -13.93
C THR A 150 -4.99 -5.85 -14.81
N ILE A 151 -5.07 -4.63 -14.28
CA ILE A 151 -5.67 -3.46 -14.94
C ILE A 151 -4.66 -2.33 -15.08
N SER A 152 -4.88 -1.46 -16.07
CA SER A 152 -4.18 -0.18 -16.20
C SER A 152 -5.15 0.97 -15.97
N ILE A 153 -4.75 1.94 -15.14
CA ILE A 153 -5.55 3.13 -14.80
C ILE A 153 -5.06 4.41 -15.50
N SER A 154 -4.02 4.29 -16.34
CA SER A 154 -3.46 5.42 -17.09
C SER A 154 -2.64 4.96 -18.29
N ASN A 155 -2.71 5.73 -19.39
CA ASN A 155 -1.88 5.54 -20.58
C ASN A 155 -0.42 5.99 -20.34
N TYR A 156 -0.12 6.53 -19.17
CA TYR A 156 1.20 6.95 -18.75
C TYR A 156 1.66 6.12 -17.55
N PRO A 157 2.96 5.81 -17.43
CA PRO A 157 3.50 5.20 -16.23
C PRO A 157 3.31 6.15 -15.05
N LEU A 158 2.72 5.65 -13.97
CA LEU A 158 2.46 6.42 -12.75
C LEU A 158 3.44 6.01 -11.64
N SER A 159 3.76 6.96 -10.75
CA SER A 159 4.31 6.58 -9.45
C SER A 159 3.25 5.84 -8.63
N ALA A 160 3.68 4.93 -7.76
CA ALA A 160 2.76 4.20 -6.89
C ALA A 160 1.90 5.15 -6.03
N ALA A 161 2.50 6.24 -5.52
CA ALA A 161 1.77 7.24 -4.75
C ALA A 161 0.68 7.96 -5.57
N LEU A 162 0.96 8.30 -6.83
CA LEU A 162 -0.03 8.92 -7.70
C LEU A 162 -1.15 7.94 -8.09
N ALA A 163 -0.82 6.66 -8.26
CA ALA A 163 -1.82 5.61 -8.45
C ALA A 163 -2.74 5.51 -7.21
N CYS A 164 -2.19 5.50 -5.99
CA CYS A 164 -2.98 5.56 -4.75
C CYS A 164 -3.92 6.77 -4.74
N THR A 165 -3.43 7.97 -5.03
CA THR A 165 -4.24 9.19 -5.05
C THR A 165 -5.38 9.10 -6.06
N LYS A 166 -5.11 8.68 -7.30
CA LYS A 166 -6.13 8.54 -8.34
C LYS A 166 -7.23 7.55 -7.96
N LEU A 167 -6.86 6.46 -7.31
CA LEU A 167 -7.81 5.47 -6.81
C LEU A 167 -8.64 6.06 -5.68
N CYS A 168 -8.02 6.63 -4.64
CA CYS A 168 -8.76 7.26 -3.53
C CYS A 168 -9.76 8.30 -4.04
N SER A 169 -9.33 9.23 -4.91
CA SER A 169 -10.23 10.27 -5.44
C SER A 169 -11.39 9.70 -6.25
N ALA A 170 -11.19 8.62 -7.01
CA ALA A 170 -12.28 8.01 -7.76
C ALA A 170 -13.33 7.36 -6.86
N PHE A 171 -12.88 6.71 -5.77
CA PHE A 171 -13.76 6.13 -4.76
C PHE A 171 -14.48 7.23 -3.96
N GLU A 172 -13.79 8.30 -3.60
CA GLU A 172 -14.36 9.47 -2.91
C GLU A 172 -15.49 10.10 -3.73
N GLU A 173 -15.24 10.35 -5.02
CA GLU A 173 -16.25 10.91 -5.93
C GLU A 173 -17.48 10.01 -6.10
N LYS A 174 -17.28 8.69 -6.19
CA LYS A 174 -18.36 7.73 -6.41
C LYS A 174 -19.17 7.42 -5.15
N TRP A 175 -18.52 7.39 -3.99
CA TRP A 175 -19.17 7.17 -2.69
C TRP A 175 -19.59 8.48 -1.99
N ASN A 176 -19.46 9.61 -2.68
CA ASN A 176 -19.87 10.93 -2.19
C ASN A 176 -19.18 11.34 -0.88
N VAL A 177 -17.88 11.06 -0.77
CA VAL A 177 -17.01 11.51 0.31
C VAL A 177 -16.38 12.85 -0.12
N ILE A 178 -16.91 13.96 0.40
CA ILE A 178 -16.53 15.34 0.03
C ILE A 178 -15.82 16.02 1.20
#